data_AF-A0A1F4VR45-F1
#
_entry.id   AF-A0A1F4VR45-F1
#
_cell.length_a   1.000
_cell.length_b   1.000
_cell.length_c   1.000
_cell.angle_alpha   90.00
_cell.angle_beta   90.00
_cell.angle_gamma   90.00
#
_symmetry.space_group_name_H-M   'P 1'
#
loop_
_entity.id
_entity.type
_entity.pdbx_description
1 polymer ?
#
loop_
_entity_poly.entity_id
_entity_poly.type
_entity_poly.pdbx_seq_one_letter_code
_entity_poly.pdbx_strand_id
1 'polypeptide(L)' 'MDWVGMALTFVSSYLLSKKSRWGWFVNGISCLVWGAYGIFVVHSIPIVILNIVLITNSFRGFRTWGSGPGKAG' A
#
# COMPACT_ATOMS: atom_id res chain seq x y z
N MET A 1 -11.24 4.17 13.75
CA MET A 1 -10.30 3.32 12.98
C MET A 1 -9.77 4.05 11.74
N ASP A 2 -10.55 4.99 11.18
CA ASP A 2 -10.21 5.82 10.02
C ASP A 2 -8.92 6.63 10.14
N TRP A 3 -8.66 7.19 11.32
CA TRP A 3 -7.49 8.03 11.58
C TRP A 3 -6.18 7.23 11.49
N VAL A 4 -6.23 5.95 11.89
CA VAL A 4 -5.09 5.03 11.80
C VAL A 4 -4.83 4.69 10.34
N GLY A 5 -5.89 4.42 9.56
CA GLY A 5 -5.79 4.19 8.11
C GLY A 5 -5.26 5.41 7.36
N MET A 6 -5.70 6.62 7.71
CA MET A 6 -5.19 7.86 7.11
C MET A 6 -3.73 8.11 7.44
N ALA A 7 -3.33 7.97 8.72
CA ALA A 7 -1.94 8.13 9.13
C ALA A 7 -1.03 7.11 8.44
N LEU A 8 -1.46 5.85 8.35
CA LEU A 8 -0.69 4.80 7.65
C LEU A 8 -0.53 5.09 6.16
N THR A 9 -1.59 5.52 5.47
CA THR A 9 -1.52 5.89 4.05
C THR A 9 -0.61 7.09 3.83
N PHE A 10 -0.60 8.06 4.75
CA PHE A 10 0.26 9.23 4.67
C PHE A 10 1.74 8.85 4.90
N VAL A 11 2.01 8.02 5.90
CA VAL A 11 3.36 7.48 6.18
C VAL A 11 3.85 6.61 5.03
N SER A 12 2.98 5.78 4.44
CA SER A 12 3.25 4.99 3.23
C SER A 12 3.68 5.89 2.09
N SER A 13 2.87 6.90 1.74
CA SER A 13 3.15 7.84 0.65
C SER A 13 4.46 8.59 0.87
N TYR A 14 4.71 9.03 2.11
CA TYR A 14 5.96 9.71 2.47
C TYR A 14 7.19 8.80 2.30
N LEU A 15 7.11 7.54 2.74
CA LEU A 15 8.20 6.58 2.55
C LEU A 15 8.41 6.21 1.08
N LEU A 16 7.33 6.13 0.29
CA LEU A 16 7.38 5.88 -1.15
C LEU A 16 8.10 7.03 -1.87
N SER A 17 7.80 8.29 -1.51
CA SER A 17 8.50 9.48 -1.99
C SER A 17 9.99 9.47 -1.64
N LYS A 18 10.37 8.86 -0.50
CA LYS A 18 11.77 8.76 -0.08
C LYS A 18 12.56 7.64 -0.78
N LYS A 19 12.00 6.96 -1.79
CA LYS A 19 12.57 5.76 -2.42
C LYS A 19 13.06 4.71 -1.40
N SER A 20 12.36 4.57 -0.27
CA SER A 20 12.64 3.52 0.71
C SER A 20 11.84 2.23 0.43
N ARG A 21 12.51 1.07 0.48
CA ARG A 21 11.89 -0.27 0.32
C ARG A 21 10.76 -0.53 1.32
N TRP A 22 10.83 0.14 2.46
CA TRP A 22 9.84 0.05 3.53
C TRP A 22 8.51 0.73 3.16
N GLY A 23 8.50 1.63 2.17
CA GLY A 23 7.28 2.29 1.69
C GLY A 23 6.26 1.30 1.14
N TRP A 24 6.70 0.28 0.41
CA TRP A 24 5.81 -0.77 -0.09
C TRP A 24 5.22 -1.65 1.01
N PHE A 25 5.98 -1.92 2.05
CA PHE A 25 5.51 -2.73 3.18
C PHE A 25 4.44 -1.98 3.98
N VAL A 26 4.70 -0.69 4.27
CA VAL A 26 3.73 0.19 4.92
C VAL A 26 2.50 0.41 4.02
N ASN A 27 2.66 0.50 2.70
CA ASN A 27 1.54 0.60 1.76
C ASN A 27 0.65 -0.65 1.79
N GLY A 28 1.25 -1.84 1.81
CA GLY A 28 0.51 -3.10 1.92
C GLY A 28 -0.29 -3.21 3.22
N ILE A 29 0.30 -2.83 4.35
CA ILE A 29 -0.40 -2.81 5.65
C ILE A 29 -1.52 -1.77 5.64
N SER A 30 -1.28 -0.59 5.08
CA SER A 30 -2.30 0.45 4.94
C SER A 30 -3.50 -0.05 4.13
N CYS A 31 -3.25 -0.74 3.01
CA CYS A 31 -4.31 -1.30 2.18
C CYS A 31 -5.03 -2.48 2.85
N LEU A 32 -4.36 -3.26 3.70
CA LEU A 32 -5.03 -4.28 4.53
C LEU A 32 -5.99 -3.65 5.54
N VAL A 33 -5.57 -2.57 6.19
CA VAL A 33 -6.42 -1.82 7.13
C VAL A 33 -7.62 -1.19 6.41
N TRP A 34 -7.41 -0.58 5.24
CA TRP A 34 -8.48 -0.02 4.41
C TRP A 34 -9.38 -1.08 3.79
N GLY A 35 -8.85 -2.24 3.41
CA GLY A 35 -9.62 -3.38 2.94
C GLY A 35 -10.53 -3.94 4.03
N ALA A 36 -9.99 -4.16 5.24
CA ALA A 36 -10.79 -4.56 6.40
C ALA A 36 -11.86 -3.52 6.73
N TYR A 37 -11.50 -2.23 6.72
CA TYR A 37 -12.46 -1.15 6.94
C TYR A 37 -13.57 -1.13 5.87
N GLY A 38 -13.24 -1.36 4.61
CA GLY A 38 -14.20 -1.47 3.52
C GLY A 38 -15.21 -2.61 3.67
N ILE A 39 -14.80 -3.72 4.29
CA ILE A 39 -15.66 -4.88 4.60
C ILE A 39 -16.55 -4.58 5.81
N PHE A 40 -15.96 -4.12 6.92
CA PHE A 40 -16.66 -4.01 8.21
C PHE A 40 -17.48 -2.73 8.38
N VAL A 41 -17.13 -1.63 7.70
CA VAL A 41 -17.75 -0.31 7.94
C VAL A 41 -18.51 0.19 6.72
N VAL A 42 -17.90 0.12 5.54
CA VAL A 42 -18.47 0.72 4.32
C VAL A 42 -19.30 -0.28 3.50
N HIS A 43 -19.15 -1.60 3.76
CA HIS A 43 -19.76 -2.69 2.98
C HIS A 43 -19.62 -2.51 1.44
N SER A 44 -18.55 -1.83 1.01
CA SER A 44 -18.35 -1.45 -0.39
C SER A 44 -17.39 -2.39 -1.08
N ILE A 45 -17.95 -3.35 -1.81
CA ILE A 45 -17.25 -4.28 -2.71
C ILE A 45 -16.15 -3.58 -3.55
N PRO A 46 -16.37 -2.41 -4.18
CA PRO A 46 -15.33 -1.76 -4.98
C PRO A 46 -14.10 -1.33 -4.16
N ILE A 47 -14.27 -0.87 -2.91
CA ILE A 47 -13.15 -0.49 -2.03
C ILE A 47 -12.32 -1.72 -1.66
N VAL A 48 -12.97 -2.86 -1.43
CA VAL A 48 -12.29 -4.11 -1.08
C VAL A 48 -11.45 -4.60 -2.25
N ILE A 49 -12.02 -4.62 -3.46
CA ILE A 49 -11.32 -5.01 -4.68
C ILE A 49 -10.13 -4.07 -4.95
N LEU A 50 -10.33 -2.76 -4.84
CA LEU A 50 -9.27 -1.76 -5.01
C LEU A 50 -8.11 -2.01 -4.04
N ASN A 51 -8.39 -2.25 -2.76
CA ASN A 51 -7.36 -2.53 -1.76
C ASN A 51 -6.63 -3.85 -2.03
N ILE A 52 -7.31 -4.90 -2.51
CA ILE A 52 -6.67 -6.16 -2.92
C ILE A 52 -5.70 -5.95 -4.09
N VAL A 53 -6.12 -5.16 -5.10
CA VAL A 53 -5.26 -4.80 -6.23
C VAL A 53 -4.05 -3.98 -5.75
N LEU A 54 -4.25 -3.02 -4.83
CA LEU A 54 -3.17 -2.22 -4.27
C LEU A 54 -2.20 -3.03 -3.41
N ILE A 55 -2.68 -4.02 -2.65
CA ILE A 55 -1.82 -4.98 -1.93
C ILE A 55 -0.96 -5.76 -2.92
N THR A 56 -1.57 -6.27 -3.99
CA THR A 56 -0.86 -7.02 -5.05
C THR A 56 0.18 -6.14 -5.74
N ASN A 57 -0.18 -4.90 -6.05
CA ASN A 57 0.72 -3.91 -6.62
C ASN A 57 1.86 -3.57 -5.64
N SER A 58 1.58 -3.54 -4.34
CA SER A 58 2.59 -3.26 -3.32
C SER A 58 3.60 -4.39 -3.18
N PHE A 59 3.14 -5.64 -3.24
CA PHE A 59 4.00 -6.82 -3.30
C PHE A 59 4.86 -6.85 -4.58
N ARG A 60 4.26 -6.52 -5.74
CA ARG A 60 5.01 -6.41 -7.00
C ARG A 60 6.05 -5.29 -6.94
N GLY A 61 5.66 -4.12 -6.45
CA GLY A 61 6.54 -2.97 -6.26
C GLY A 61 7.71 -3.26 -5.32
N PHE A 62 7.45 -3.98 -4.23
CA PHE A 62 8.49 -4.46 -3.30
C PHE A 62 9.45 -5.43 -3.97
N ARG A 63 8.95 -6.38 -4.79
CA ARG A 63 9.79 -7.36 -5.50
C ARG A 63 10.62 -6.74 -6.63
N THR A 64 10.08 -5.72 -7.29
CA THR A 64 10.78 -4.95 -8.35
C THR A 64 11.68 -3.86 -7.75
N TRP A 65 11.62 -3.61 -6.44
CA TRP A 65 12.40 -2.56 -5.80
C TRP A 65 13.89 -2.89 -5.77
N GLY A 66 14.65 -2.22 -6.63
CA GLY A 66 16.07 -2.50 -6.88
C GLY A 66 16.34 -2.98 -8.30
N SER A 67 15.33 -3.50 -8.98
CA SER A 67 15.36 -3.93 -10.40
C SER A 67 14.78 -2.88 -11.35
N GLY A 68 14.70 -1.63 -10.89
CA GLY A 68 14.34 -0.51 -11.77
C GLY A 68 15.43 -0.29 -12.84
N PRO A 69 15.08 0.25 -14.02
CA PRO A 69 15.97 0.40 -15.19
C PRO A 69 17.15 1.38 -15.00
N GLY A 70 17.66 1.56 -13.78
CA GLY A 70 18.83 2.39 -13.45
C GLY A 70 19.89 1.69 -12.58
N LYS A 71 19.86 0.35 -12.47
CA LYS A 71 20.91 -0.46 -11.82
C LYS A 71 21.34 -1.68 -12.66
N ALA A 72 21.22 -1.59 -13.97
CA ALA A 72 22.09 -2.33 -14.88
C ALA A 72 23.31 -1.43 -15.12
N GLY A 73 24.22 -1.40 -14.16
CA GLY A 73 25.55 -0.83 -14.28
C GLY A 73 26.55 -1.97 -14.24
#